data_AF-A0A3R7EC44-F1
#
_entry.id   AF-A0A3R7EC44-F1
#
_cell.length_a   1.000
_cell.length_b   1.000
_cell.length_c   1.000
_cell.angle_alpha   90.00
_cell.angle_beta   90.00
_cell.angle_gamma   90.00
#
_symmetry.space_group_name_H-M   'P 1'
#
loop_
_entity.id
_entity.type
_entity.pdbx_description
1 polymer ?
#
loop_
_entity_poly.entity_id
_entity_poly.type
_entity_poly.pdbx_seq_one_letter_code
_entity_poly.pdbx_strand_id
1 'polypeptide(L)'
;MLKYAKEFKKYILITGFKNVKIRDKEKFLKAVQKAKTSKVEAQFFDAKTIATWQHLYFAALNALKAFKNKTNISRNLAMETMLYASAQRQIKKAMNVFGVKSGSSEIAVLIIGEKPEEVNLALANIQRIVNVKNDDETLEFSEEKMALAKKNFEISDEEIKAVMRKGDLKKALVDLVIERVALLATKR
;
A
#
# COMPACT_ATOMS: atom_id res chain seq x y z
N MET A 1 -9.69 -4.78 5.93
CA MET A 1 -10.79 -3.86 5.48
C MET A 1 -11.09 -3.97 3.96
N LEU A 2 -12.37 -4.06 3.55
CA LEU A 2 -12.83 -4.07 2.15
C LEU A 2 -13.60 -2.77 1.80
N LYS A 3 -13.30 -2.14 0.66
CA LYS A 3 -13.95 -0.89 0.19
C LYS A 3 -14.35 -1.00 -1.28
N TYR A 4 -15.51 -0.46 -1.64
CA TYR A 4 -15.95 -0.37 -3.04
C TYR A 4 -15.65 1.02 -3.60
N ALA A 5 -14.75 1.09 -4.59
CA ALA A 5 -14.42 2.30 -5.31
C ALA A 5 -15.39 2.48 -6.49
N LYS A 6 -16.55 3.08 -6.21
CA LYS A 6 -17.69 3.20 -7.15
C LYS A 6 -17.32 3.77 -8.52
N GLU A 7 -16.46 4.78 -8.57
CA GLU A 7 -16.03 5.42 -9.83
C GLU A 7 -15.33 4.43 -10.78
N PHE A 8 -14.62 3.45 -10.23
CA PHE A 8 -13.83 2.48 -10.99
C PHE A 8 -14.52 1.12 -11.11
N LYS A 9 -15.66 0.92 -10.43
CA LYS A 9 -16.33 -0.38 -10.28
C LYS A 9 -15.37 -1.47 -9.79
N LYS A 10 -14.48 -1.13 -8.85
CA LYS A 10 -13.51 -2.06 -8.24
C LYS A 10 -13.69 -2.16 -6.73
N TYR A 11 -13.46 -3.35 -6.20
CA TYR A 11 -13.29 -3.61 -4.79
C TYR A 11 -11.80 -3.53 -4.44
N ILE A 12 -11.48 -2.84 -3.35
CA ILE A 12 -10.13 -2.67 -2.81
C ILE A 12 -10.15 -3.26 -1.40
N LEU A 13 -9.41 -4.35 -1.20
CA LEU A 13 -9.14 -4.93 0.12
C LEU A 13 -7.76 -4.52 0.57
N ILE A 14 -7.66 -4.04 1.80
CA ILE A 14 -6.41 -3.66 2.45
C ILE A 14 -6.36 -4.39 3.79
N THR A 15 -5.29 -5.12 4.04
CA THR A 15 -5.12 -5.87 5.28
C THR A 15 -3.65 -6.02 5.66
N GLY A 16 -3.42 -6.36 6.92
CA GLY A 16 -2.09 -6.57 7.50
C GLY A 16 -1.84 -8.03 7.88
N PHE A 17 -0.56 -8.38 8.07
CA PHE A 17 -0.14 -9.64 8.68
C PHE A 17 1.05 -9.37 9.60
N LYS A 18 1.00 -9.87 10.83
CA LYS A 18 2.15 -9.90 11.77
C LYS A 18 2.84 -11.25 11.77
N ASN A 19 4.07 -11.27 12.26
CA ASN A 19 4.88 -12.47 12.48
C ASN A 19 5.07 -13.34 11.22
N VAL A 20 5.09 -12.71 10.05
CA VAL A 20 5.34 -13.39 8.77
C VAL A 20 6.83 -13.78 8.69
N LYS A 21 7.12 -14.97 8.16
CA LYS A 21 8.50 -15.46 7.99
C LYS A 21 8.91 -15.44 6.53
N ILE A 22 9.31 -14.28 6.02
CA ILE A 22 9.84 -14.14 4.65
C ILE A 22 11.35 -14.41 4.65
N ARG A 23 11.75 -15.68 4.49
CA ARG A 23 13.17 -16.06 4.38
C ARG A 23 13.78 -15.69 3.03
N ASP A 24 13.03 -15.95 1.97
CA ASP A 24 13.40 -15.67 0.58
C ASP A 24 12.27 -14.88 -0.06
N LYS A 25 12.55 -13.60 -0.34
CA LYS A 25 11.62 -12.68 -0.99
C LYS A 25 11.18 -13.19 -2.36
N GLU A 26 12.09 -13.71 -3.18
CA GLU A 26 11.74 -14.13 -4.54
C GLU A 26 10.83 -15.36 -4.51
N LYS A 27 11.14 -16.33 -3.64
CA LYS A 27 10.29 -17.50 -3.46
C LYS A 27 8.91 -17.11 -2.93
N PHE A 28 8.85 -16.18 -1.98
CA PHE A 28 7.58 -15.65 -1.47
C PHE A 28 6.75 -14.99 -2.58
N LEU A 29 7.34 -14.06 -3.34
CA LEU A 29 6.64 -13.38 -4.43
C LEU A 29 6.19 -14.36 -5.53
N LYS A 30 7.01 -15.36 -5.86
CA LYS A 30 6.64 -16.43 -6.82
C LYS A 30 5.47 -17.26 -6.30
N ALA A 31 5.44 -17.63 -5.03
CA ALA A 31 4.34 -18.40 -4.43
C ALA A 31 3.03 -17.61 -4.48
N VAL A 32 3.07 -16.34 -4.09
CA VAL A 32 1.95 -15.41 -4.20
C VAL A 32 1.47 -15.25 -5.64
N GLN A 33 2.39 -15.05 -6.59
CA GLN A 33 2.05 -14.88 -8.00
C GLN A 33 1.35 -16.12 -8.57
N LYS A 34 1.76 -17.33 -8.16
CA LYS A 34 1.11 -18.59 -8.55
C LYS A 34 -0.28 -18.77 -7.93
N ALA A 35 -0.49 -18.26 -6.72
CA ALA A 35 -1.76 -18.41 -6.00
C ALA A 35 -2.77 -17.28 -6.29
N LYS A 36 -2.31 -16.20 -6.90
CA LYS A 36 -3.13 -15.07 -7.35
C LYS A 36 -3.98 -15.49 -8.54
N THR A 37 -5.28 -15.23 -8.49
CA THR A 37 -6.17 -15.39 -9.65
C THR A 37 -5.90 -14.28 -10.66
N SER A 38 -5.94 -14.56 -11.96
CA SER A 38 -5.76 -13.56 -13.03
C SER A 38 -6.75 -12.40 -13.00
N LYS A 39 -7.82 -12.51 -12.20
CA LYS A 39 -8.92 -11.54 -12.10
C LYS A 39 -8.71 -10.43 -11.07
N VAL A 40 -7.70 -10.56 -10.22
CA VAL A 40 -7.36 -9.53 -9.21
C VAL A 40 -5.97 -9.01 -9.43
N GLU A 41 -5.68 -7.84 -8.89
CA GLU A 41 -4.35 -7.29 -8.72
C GLU A 41 -4.00 -7.31 -7.24
N ALA A 42 -2.77 -7.71 -6.89
CA ALA A 42 -2.33 -7.80 -5.50
C ALA A 42 -0.94 -7.20 -5.38
N GLN A 43 -0.74 -6.35 -4.37
CA GLN A 43 0.54 -5.72 -4.06
C GLN A 43 0.89 -5.84 -2.57
N PHE A 44 2.17 -6.05 -2.31
CA PHE A 44 2.73 -6.31 -0.98
C PHE A 44 3.69 -5.21 -0.59
N PHE A 45 3.54 -4.74 0.64
CA PHE A 45 4.33 -3.66 1.21
C PHE A 45 4.94 -4.12 2.52
N ASP A 46 6.10 -3.57 2.87
CA ASP A 46 6.58 -3.58 4.25
C ASP A 46 5.64 -2.70 5.09
N ALA A 47 4.93 -3.31 6.05
CA ALA A 47 3.88 -2.62 6.80
C ALA A 47 4.41 -1.41 7.59
N LYS A 48 5.69 -1.42 7.97
CA LYS A 48 6.35 -0.31 8.69
C LYS A 48 6.43 0.96 7.86
N THR A 49 6.39 0.84 6.54
CA THR A 49 6.41 1.98 5.61
C THR A 49 5.03 2.57 5.35
N ILE A 50 3.97 1.92 5.85
CA ILE A 50 2.59 2.31 5.62
C ILE A 50 2.03 3.03 6.84
N ALA A 51 1.86 4.36 6.70
CA ALA A 51 1.31 5.21 7.75
C ALA A 51 -0.05 4.72 8.28
N THR A 52 -1.02 4.47 7.39
CA THR A 52 -2.35 3.94 7.72
C THR A 52 -2.96 3.17 6.55
N TRP A 53 -4.11 2.52 6.76
CA TRP A 53 -4.89 1.97 5.65
C TRP A 53 -5.32 3.03 4.62
N GLN A 54 -5.55 4.28 5.06
CA GLN A 54 -5.99 5.38 4.18
C GLN A 54 -4.90 5.70 3.16
N HIS A 55 -3.64 5.69 3.59
CA HIS A 55 -2.49 5.86 2.70
C HIS A 55 -2.55 4.88 1.51
N LEU A 56 -2.71 3.58 1.78
CA LEU A 56 -2.84 2.57 0.71
C LEU A 56 -4.11 2.73 -0.12
N TYR A 57 -5.22 3.11 0.51
CA TYR A 57 -6.48 3.34 -0.19
C TYR A 57 -6.37 4.47 -1.22
N PHE A 58 -5.82 5.62 -0.82
CA PHE A 58 -5.58 6.75 -1.72
C PHE A 58 -4.53 6.42 -2.80
N ALA A 59 -3.52 5.62 -2.49
CA ALA A 59 -2.58 5.13 -3.50
C ALA A 59 -3.28 4.31 -4.59
N ALA A 60 -4.18 3.40 -4.20
CA ALA A 60 -4.95 2.60 -5.16
C ALA A 60 -5.94 3.45 -5.97
N LEU A 61 -6.61 4.44 -5.36
CA LEU A 61 -7.48 5.35 -6.10
C LEU A 61 -6.72 6.14 -7.16
N ASN A 62 -5.53 6.66 -6.82
CA ASN A 62 -4.71 7.38 -7.78
C ASN A 62 -4.16 6.47 -8.89
N ALA A 63 -3.74 5.24 -8.55
CA ALA A 63 -3.33 4.25 -9.55
C ALA A 63 -4.48 3.89 -10.51
N LEU A 64 -5.68 3.62 -9.99
CA LEU A 64 -6.88 3.35 -10.80
C LEU A 64 -7.23 4.53 -11.69
N LYS A 65 -7.13 5.75 -11.18
CA LYS A 65 -7.36 6.98 -11.95
C LYS A 65 -6.34 7.13 -13.08
N ALA A 66 -5.06 6.89 -12.81
CA ALA A 66 -4.00 6.95 -13.81
C ALA A 66 -4.21 5.90 -14.92
N PHE A 67 -4.61 4.68 -14.57
CA PHE A 67 -4.98 3.63 -15.53
C PHE A 67 -6.17 4.03 -16.39
N LYS A 68 -7.25 4.51 -15.77
CA LYS A 68 -8.45 4.98 -16.47
C LYS A 68 -8.12 6.08 -17.48
N ASN A 69 -7.24 7.01 -17.10
CA ASN A 69 -6.84 8.14 -17.92
C ASN A 69 -5.68 7.84 -18.87
N LYS A 70 -5.13 6.61 -18.86
CA LYS A 70 -3.93 6.21 -19.64
C LYS A 70 -2.71 7.11 -19.38
N THR A 71 -2.58 7.64 -18.17
CA THR A 71 -1.44 8.44 -17.71
C THR A 71 -0.56 7.68 -16.72
N ASN A 72 -0.75 6.35 -16.64
CA ASN A 72 -0.02 5.47 -15.74
C ASN A 72 1.47 5.40 -16.09
N ILE A 73 2.32 5.32 -15.07
CA ILE A 73 3.78 5.21 -15.20
C ILE A 73 4.17 3.76 -15.52
N SER A 74 3.51 2.80 -14.86
CA SER A 74 3.70 1.37 -15.00
C SER A 74 2.55 0.72 -15.75
N ARG A 75 2.85 -0.28 -16.59
CA ARG A 75 1.84 -1.08 -17.31
C ARG A 75 1.08 -2.06 -16.41
N ASN A 76 1.52 -2.26 -15.16
CA ASN A 76 0.91 -3.17 -14.20
C ASN A 76 0.29 -2.38 -13.03
N LEU A 77 -0.99 -2.62 -12.73
CA LEU A 77 -1.73 -1.84 -11.73
C LEU A 77 -1.21 -2.05 -10.30
N ALA A 78 -0.74 -3.24 -9.95
CA ALA A 78 -0.12 -3.50 -8.65
C ALA A 78 1.19 -2.68 -8.51
N MET A 79 1.98 -2.61 -9.58
CA MET A 79 3.20 -1.80 -9.61
C MET A 79 2.92 -0.30 -9.64
N GLU A 80 1.88 0.14 -10.34
CA GLU A 80 1.43 1.53 -10.30
C GLU A 80 0.98 1.93 -8.90
N THR A 81 0.26 1.05 -8.21
CA THR A 81 -0.14 1.27 -6.81
C THR A 81 1.09 1.40 -5.90
N MET A 82 2.16 0.64 -6.15
CA MET A 82 3.44 0.78 -5.44
C MET A 82 4.13 2.13 -5.71
N LEU A 83 4.08 2.63 -6.94
CA LEU A 83 4.61 3.96 -7.27
C LEU A 83 3.85 5.06 -6.50
N TYR A 84 2.51 5.01 -6.52
CA TYR A 84 1.68 5.96 -5.78
C TYR A 84 1.89 5.87 -4.27
N ALA A 85 1.89 4.66 -3.69
CA ALA A 85 2.10 4.46 -2.24
C ALA A 85 3.49 4.94 -1.78
N SER A 86 4.49 4.91 -2.65
CA SER A 86 5.82 5.41 -2.31
C SER A 86 6.04 6.88 -2.66
N ALA A 87 5.09 7.51 -3.35
CA ALA A 87 5.26 8.79 -4.03
C ALA A 87 6.54 8.84 -4.91
N GLN A 88 6.94 7.71 -5.50
CA GLN A 88 8.11 7.61 -6.37
C GLN A 88 7.70 7.33 -7.81
N ARG A 89 8.45 7.85 -8.78
CA ARG A 89 8.29 7.50 -10.22
C ARG A 89 9.13 6.28 -10.62
N GLN A 90 10.15 5.94 -9.84
CA GLN A 90 11.06 4.83 -10.15
C GLN A 90 10.67 3.56 -9.40
N ILE A 91 10.29 2.52 -10.14
CA ILE A 91 9.87 1.21 -9.58
C ILE A 91 10.95 0.63 -8.66
N LYS A 92 12.22 0.65 -9.07
CA LYS A 92 13.32 0.09 -8.28
C LYS A 92 13.43 0.78 -6.91
N LYS A 93 13.34 2.12 -6.89
CA LYS A 93 13.39 2.90 -5.64
C LYS A 93 12.16 2.61 -4.77
N ALA A 94 10.96 2.61 -5.35
CA ALA A 94 9.72 2.28 -4.65
C ALA A 94 9.80 0.90 -3.97
N MET A 95 10.19 -0.13 -4.73
CA MET A 95 10.31 -1.50 -4.23
C MET A 95 11.40 -1.68 -3.17
N ASN A 96 12.49 -0.92 -3.26
CA ASN A 96 13.57 -0.98 -2.26
C ASN A 96 13.15 -0.38 -0.91
N VAL A 97 12.32 0.67 -0.93
CA VAL A 97 11.90 1.36 0.28
C VAL A 97 10.63 0.73 0.85
N PHE A 98 9.57 0.59 0.06
CA PHE A 98 8.22 0.18 0.48
C PHE A 98 7.89 -1.29 0.24
N GLY A 99 8.66 -1.98 -0.61
CA GLY A 99 8.42 -3.39 -0.91
C GLY A 99 8.86 -4.31 0.22
N VAL A 100 8.24 -5.48 0.30
CA VAL A 100 8.66 -6.55 1.23
C VAL A 100 10.12 -6.94 1.01
N LYS A 101 10.80 -7.29 2.11
CA LYS A 101 12.21 -7.69 2.14
C LYS A 101 12.34 -9.07 2.79
N SER A 102 13.47 -9.72 2.54
CA SER A 102 13.87 -10.86 3.37
C SER A 102 13.99 -10.38 4.82
N GLY A 103 13.33 -11.07 5.75
CA GLY A 103 13.25 -10.67 7.15
C GLY A 103 12.09 -9.74 7.52
N SER A 104 11.28 -9.25 6.57
CA SER A 104 10.05 -8.52 6.90
C SER A 104 9.12 -9.42 7.73
N SER A 105 8.81 -8.98 8.96
CA SER A 105 7.91 -9.67 9.90
C SER A 105 6.47 -9.16 9.83
N GLU A 106 6.28 -7.95 9.30
CA GLU A 106 4.98 -7.32 9.13
C GLU A 106 4.81 -6.90 7.68
N ILE A 107 3.70 -7.32 7.06
CA ILE A 107 3.41 -6.97 5.67
C ILE A 107 2.00 -6.40 5.56
N ALA A 108 1.86 -5.39 4.71
CA ALA A 108 0.58 -4.88 4.28
C ALA A 108 0.28 -5.40 2.88
N VAL A 109 -0.97 -5.81 2.67
CA VAL A 109 -1.44 -6.37 1.40
C VAL A 109 -2.61 -5.53 0.90
N LEU A 110 -2.53 -5.15 -0.37
CA LEU A 110 -3.60 -4.50 -1.09
C LEU A 110 -4.04 -5.39 -2.25
N ILE A 111 -5.34 -5.65 -2.37
CA ILE A 111 -5.94 -6.46 -3.43
C ILE A 111 -7.04 -5.64 -4.12
N ILE A 112 -7.00 -5.58 -5.44
CA ILE A 112 -7.99 -4.90 -6.28
C ILE A 112 -8.67 -5.92 -7.18
N GLY A 113 -10.00 -5.97 -7.20
CA GLY A 113 -10.77 -6.87 -8.07
C GLY A 113 -12.11 -6.27 -8.48
N GLU A 114 -12.81 -6.90 -9.43
CA GLU A 114 -14.15 -6.46 -9.85
C GLU A 114 -15.26 -6.99 -8.96
N LYS A 115 -15.02 -8.13 -8.34
CA LYS A 115 -15.99 -8.85 -7.54
C LYS A 115 -15.45 -9.11 -6.13
N PRO A 116 -16.27 -8.96 -5.07
CA PRO A 116 -15.81 -9.15 -3.70
C PRO A 116 -15.40 -10.61 -3.45
N GLU A 117 -16.03 -11.59 -4.10
CA GLU A 117 -15.71 -13.01 -3.95
C GLU A 117 -14.29 -13.32 -4.47
N GLU A 118 -13.89 -12.70 -5.57
CA GLU A 118 -12.57 -12.88 -6.18
C GLU A 118 -11.48 -12.26 -5.29
N VAL A 119 -11.76 -11.10 -4.71
CA VAL A 119 -10.87 -10.42 -3.75
C VAL A 119 -10.70 -11.24 -2.47
N ASN A 120 -11.79 -11.79 -1.94
CA ASN A 120 -11.77 -12.64 -0.75
C ASN A 120 -11.07 -13.99 -1.00
N LEU A 121 -11.26 -14.60 -2.17
CA LEU A 121 -10.55 -15.82 -2.56
C LEU A 121 -9.04 -15.58 -2.64
N ALA A 122 -8.62 -14.45 -3.23
CA ALA A 122 -7.22 -14.08 -3.28
C ALA A 122 -6.62 -13.86 -1.88
N LEU A 123 -7.36 -13.21 -0.97
CA LEU A 123 -6.95 -13.08 0.43
C LEU A 123 -6.77 -14.45 1.09
N ALA A 124 -7.73 -15.36 0.93
CA ALA A 124 -7.66 -16.70 1.50
C ALA A 124 -6.44 -17.49 0.98
N ASN A 125 -6.11 -17.35 -0.31
CA ASN A 125 -4.91 -17.94 -0.88
C ASN A 125 -3.63 -17.35 -0.29
N ILE A 126 -3.57 -16.03 -0.11
CA ILE A 126 -2.43 -15.35 0.52
C ILE A 126 -2.27 -15.80 1.98
N GLN A 127 -3.36 -15.87 2.75
CA GLN A 127 -3.38 -16.38 4.13
C GLN A 127 -2.75 -17.77 4.25
N ARG A 128 -3.07 -18.68 3.33
CA ARG A 128 -2.47 -20.03 3.29
C ARG A 128 -0.96 -19.99 3.02
N ILE A 129 -0.48 -19.06 2.19
CA ILE A 129 0.95 -18.92 1.89
C ILE A 129 1.72 -18.33 3.07
N VAL A 130 1.20 -17.27 3.69
CA VAL A 130 1.87 -16.63 4.84
C VAL A 130 1.77 -17.48 6.10
N ASN A 131 0.75 -18.35 6.18
CA ASN A 131 0.47 -19.22 7.32
C ASN A 131 0.27 -18.44 8.64
N VAL A 132 -0.39 -17.29 8.55
CA VAL A 132 -0.81 -16.45 9.68
C VAL A 132 -2.15 -15.82 9.36
N LYS A 133 -2.96 -15.58 10.40
CA LYS A 133 -4.19 -14.79 10.26
C LYS A 133 -3.84 -13.33 9.96
N ASN A 134 -4.74 -12.66 9.26
CA ASN A 134 -4.59 -11.23 9.05
C ASN A 134 -4.74 -10.48 10.38
N ASP A 135 -3.95 -9.43 10.54
CA ASP A 135 -3.95 -8.54 11.68
C ASP A 135 -3.85 -7.10 11.14
N ASP A 136 -5.00 -6.40 11.13
CA ASP A 136 -5.10 -5.04 10.60
C ASP A 136 -4.44 -4.01 11.54
N GLU A 137 -4.00 -4.38 12.75
CA GLU A 137 -3.23 -3.50 13.63
C GLU A 137 -1.88 -3.10 13.00
N THR A 138 -1.32 -3.92 12.09
CA THR A 138 -0.11 -3.51 11.34
C THR A 138 -0.37 -2.34 10.39
N LEU A 139 -1.61 -1.88 10.25
CA LEU A 139 -2.00 -0.71 9.48
C LEU A 139 -2.40 0.46 10.39
N GLU A 140 -2.26 0.31 11.70
CA GLU A 140 -2.41 1.40 12.63
C GLU A 140 -1.16 2.28 12.65
N PHE A 141 -1.35 3.50 13.11
CA PHE A 141 -0.29 4.49 13.20
C PHE A 141 0.55 4.24 14.44
N SER A 142 1.87 4.39 14.32
CA SER A 142 2.82 4.26 15.43
C SER A 142 3.93 5.30 15.30
N GLU A 143 4.70 5.52 16.37
CA GLU A 143 5.85 6.42 16.34
C GLU A 143 6.93 5.98 15.34
N GLU A 144 7.18 4.67 15.22
CA GLU A 144 8.11 4.12 14.21
C GLU A 144 7.66 4.49 12.80
N LYS A 145 6.36 4.31 12.51
CA LYS A 145 5.77 4.68 11.22
C LYS A 145 5.78 6.17 10.98
N MET A 146 5.62 6.99 12.04
CA MET A 146 5.78 8.44 11.93
C MET A 146 7.19 8.80 11.46
N ALA A 147 8.22 8.28 12.12
CA ALA A 147 9.61 8.56 11.77
C ALA A 147 9.92 8.12 10.33
N LEU A 148 9.44 6.93 9.93
CA LEU A 148 9.59 6.43 8.57
C LEU A 148 8.80 7.26 7.55
N ALA A 149 7.59 7.70 7.87
CA ALA A 149 6.80 8.57 6.99
C ALA A 149 7.48 9.93 6.79
N LYS A 150 7.93 10.59 7.85
CA LYS A 150 8.70 11.85 7.75
C LYS A 150 9.91 11.69 6.84
N LYS A 151 10.69 10.62 7.04
CA LYS A 151 11.87 10.31 6.24
C LYS A 151 11.54 10.00 4.77
N ASN A 152 10.58 9.11 4.52
CA ASN A 152 10.31 8.59 3.18
C ASN A 152 9.59 9.60 2.28
N PHE A 153 8.82 10.52 2.89
CA PHE A 153 8.04 11.54 2.18
C PHE A 153 8.64 12.95 2.31
N GLU A 154 9.82 13.07 2.94
CA GLU A 154 10.53 14.33 3.16
C GLU A 154 9.62 15.38 3.82
N ILE A 155 8.88 14.96 4.85
CA ILE A 155 7.94 15.81 5.58
C ILE A 155 8.67 16.46 6.77
N SER A 156 8.70 17.78 6.79
CA SER A 156 9.34 18.56 7.86
C SER A 156 8.42 18.79 9.08
N ASP A 157 9.02 19.16 10.20
CA ASP A 157 8.24 19.50 11.41
C ASP A 157 7.45 20.80 11.24
N GLU A 158 7.93 21.73 10.41
CA GLU A 158 7.24 22.97 10.05
C GLU A 158 5.97 22.67 9.25
N GLU A 159 6.04 21.76 8.26
CA GLU A 159 4.87 21.34 7.48
C GLU A 159 3.80 20.70 8.37
N ILE A 160 4.23 19.84 9.29
CA ILE A 160 3.32 19.21 10.25
C ILE A 160 2.65 20.27 11.12
N LYS A 161 3.41 21.22 11.67
CA LYS A 161 2.86 22.31 12.49
C LYS A 161 1.86 23.17 11.71
N ALA A 162 2.10 23.40 10.42
CA ALA A 162 1.23 24.22 9.57
C ALA A 162 -0.14 23.55 9.30
N VAL A 163 -0.17 22.23 9.13
CA VAL A 163 -1.41 21.48 8.82
C VAL A 163 -2.11 20.96 10.08
N MET A 164 -1.39 20.82 11.19
CA MET A 164 -1.93 20.26 12.43
C MET A 164 -3.07 21.11 13.01
N ARG A 165 -4.21 20.46 13.22
CA ARG A 165 -5.39 21.06 13.85
C ARG A 165 -5.66 20.38 15.18
N LYS A 166 -5.90 21.17 16.22
CA LYS A 166 -6.26 20.68 17.58
C LYS A 166 -5.26 19.68 18.16
N GLY A 167 -3.98 19.77 17.80
CA GLY A 167 -2.93 18.87 18.28
C GLY A 167 -2.95 17.45 17.70
N ASP A 168 -3.75 17.17 16.67
CA ASP A 168 -3.81 15.85 16.05
C ASP A 168 -2.65 15.62 15.07
N LEU A 169 -1.51 15.22 15.65
CA LEU A 169 -0.27 14.91 14.93
C LEU A 169 -0.45 13.78 13.92
N LYS A 170 -1.17 12.71 14.31
CA LYS A 170 -1.43 11.54 13.46
C LYS A 170 -2.15 11.97 12.19
N LYS A 171 -3.24 12.73 12.34
CA LYS A 171 -4.02 13.20 11.19
C LYS A 171 -3.20 14.12 10.29
N ALA A 172 -2.45 15.08 10.86
CA ALA A 172 -1.60 15.98 10.08
C ALA A 172 -0.60 15.22 9.20
N LEU A 173 0.08 14.21 9.77
CA LEU A 173 1.03 13.41 9.00
C LEU A 173 0.35 12.54 7.94
N VAL A 174 -0.79 11.93 8.26
CA VAL A 174 -1.54 11.12 7.30
C VAL A 174 -2.04 11.97 6.13
N ASP A 175 -2.53 13.18 6.40
CA ASP A 175 -2.98 14.13 5.37
C ASP A 175 -1.81 14.54 4.45
N LEU A 176 -0.63 14.84 5.01
CA LEU A 176 0.58 15.15 4.24
C LEU A 176 1.06 13.95 3.40
N VAL A 177 1.02 12.73 3.94
CA VAL A 177 1.34 11.51 3.16
C VAL A 177 0.37 11.35 1.99
N ILE A 178 -0.93 11.50 2.22
CA ILE A 178 -1.95 11.42 1.16
C ILE A 178 -1.74 12.52 0.11
N GLU A 179 -1.34 13.71 0.52
CA GLU A 179 -0.98 14.79 -0.39
C GLU A 179 0.20 14.39 -1.29
N ARG A 180 1.29 13.84 -0.73
CA ARG A 180 2.44 13.37 -1.52
C ARG A 180 2.05 12.28 -2.53
N VAL A 181 1.17 11.35 -2.11
CA VAL A 181 0.61 10.33 -2.99
C VAL A 181 -0.15 10.99 -4.16
N ALA A 182 -1.00 11.98 -3.88
CA ALA A 182 -1.78 12.67 -4.92
C ALA A 182 -0.90 13.51 -5.87
N LEU A 183 0.14 14.16 -5.35
CA LEU A 183 1.07 15.00 -6.13
C LEU A 183 1.89 14.20 -7.15
N LEU A 184 2.04 12.88 -6.98
CA LEU A 184 2.71 12.06 -7.98
C LEU A 184 2.03 12.14 -9.36
N ALA A 185 0.71 12.36 -9.40
CA ALA A 185 -0.04 12.48 -10.65
C ALA A 185 0.25 13.77 -11.42
N THR A 186 0.77 14.81 -10.76
CA THR A 186 1.02 16.13 -11.37
C THR A 186 2.48 16.36 -11.72
N LYS A 187 3.41 15.68 -11.03
CA LYS A 187 4.85 15.71 -11.33
C LYS A 187 5.13 14.91 -12.61
N ARG A 188 5.25 15.58 -13.76
CA ARG A 188 5.58 14.96 -15.04
C ARG A 188 7.08 14.84 -15.24
#